data_AF-A0A525VPD0-F1
#
_entry.id   AF-A0A525VPD0-F1
#
_cell.length_a   1.000
_cell.length_b   1.000
_cell.length_c   1.000
_cell.angle_alpha   90.00
_cell.angle_beta   90.00
_cell.angle_gamma   90.00
#
_symmetry.space_group_name_H-M   'P 1'
#
loop_
_entity.id
_entity.type
_entity.pdbx_description
1 polymer ?
#
loop_
_entity_poly.entity_id
_entity_poly.type
_entity_poly.pdbx_seq_one_letter_code
_entity_poly.pdbx_strand_id
1 'polypeptide(L)'
;MESIGEFFKQVRETKGLTIDEVASKTRIRTDFVKALEDGNFAKLPDQVFARGFVRSYARSLGLDEEDAIHRFAQSAGSYYDKQVERERLKIRQAEEERKRQANRKAVAIAIGIAILALIFLLSREQSSLLVHRSSSDLPSSGSKRTTAPAPESQDAPLSHQTETVPQDQPAPNTKPSEAPVVSAKVSVGDNVEPVTSPVSTASAVPKPVAPAPSSLATDGPLGGISLEGSGTTEGQLALDLEAIELSWVVIQIDGGSPQEALLRPGEKATWKGQDQFILTLGNAGGVKAELNGKPQKPFGPSGKVARDIVIKR
;
A
#
# COMPACT_ATOMS: atom_id res chain seq x y z
N MET A 1 40.02 -5.33 10.67
CA MET A 1 38.99 -6.09 11.41
C MET A 1 38.42 -7.10 10.44
N GLU A 2 38.32 -8.35 10.87
CA GLU A 2 37.65 -9.41 10.11
C GLU A 2 36.18 -9.03 9.87
N SER A 3 35.65 -9.39 8.69
CA SER A 3 34.24 -9.11 8.40
C SER A 3 33.34 -9.98 9.30
N ILE A 4 32.12 -9.51 9.60
CA ILE A 4 31.18 -10.32 10.39
C ILE A 4 30.85 -11.67 9.72
N GLY A 5 30.84 -11.69 8.38
CA GLY A 5 30.59 -12.90 7.60
C GLY A 5 31.67 -13.96 7.78
N GLU A 6 32.93 -13.54 7.67
CA GLU A 6 34.10 -14.41 7.86
C GLU A 6 34.16 -14.93 9.30
N PHE A 7 33.88 -14.08 10.28
CA PHE A 7 33.79 -14.47 11.68
C PHE A 7 32.69 -15.51 11.93
N PHE A 8 31.49 -15.33 11.37
CA PHE A 8 30.41 -16.32 11.48
C PHE A 8 30.79 -17.65 10.83
N LYS A 9 31.43 -17.60 9.64
CA LYS A 9 31.91 -18.80 8.95
C LYS A 9 32.89 -19.57 9.82
N GLN A 10 33.89 -18.90 10.40
CA GLN A 10 34.89 -19.52 11.26
C GLN A 10 34.27 -20.18 12.49
N VAL A 11 33.35 -19.49 13.17
CA VAL A 11 32.65 -20.03 14.35
C VAL A 11 31.76 -21.21 13.97
N ARG A 12 31.05 -21.13 12.84
CA ARG A 12 30.22 -22.23 12.33
C ARG A 12 31.07 -23.47 12.06
N GLU A 13 32.18 -23.31 11.35
CA GLU A 13 33.09 -24.42 10.99
C GLU A 13 33.75 -25.03 12.22
N THR A 14 34.14 -24.22 13.21
CA THR A 14 34.68 -24.69 14.50
C THR A 14 33.66 -25.55 15.27
N LYS A 15 32.37 -25.25 15.13
CA LYS A 15 31.27 -26.04 15.71
C LYS A 15 30.88 -27.26 14.87
N GLY A 16 31.52 -27.47 13.72
CA GLY A 16 31.19 -28.56 12.80
C GLY A 16 29.81 -28.44 12.16
N LEU A 17 29.23 -27.24 12.13
CA LEU A 17 27.88 -27.00 11.59
C LEU A 17 27.94 -26.76 10.08
N THR A 18 26.99 -27.35 9.35
CA THR A 18 26.81 -27.07 7.92
C THR A 18 25.99 -25.79 7.70
N ILE A 19 26.10 -25.20 6.50
CA ILE A 19 25.27 -24.05 6.11
C ILE A 19 23.78 -24.41 6.18
N ASP A 20 23.42 -25.62 5.76
CA ASP A 20 22.03 -26.10 5.72
C ASP A 20 21.44 -26.28 7.13
N GLU A 21 22.25 -26.74 8.09
CA GLU A 21 21.84 -26.83 9.50
C GLU A 21 21.59 -25.46 10.10
N VAL A 22 22.49 -24.49 9.88
CA VAL A 22 22.30 -23.12 10.35
C VAL A 22 21.07 -22.49 9.70
N ALA A 23 20.91 -22.65 8.39
CA ALA A 23 19.75 -22.15 7.64
C ALA A 23 18.44 -22.71 8.21
N SER A 24 18.39 -24.02 8.46
CA SER A 24 17.22 -24.69 9.05
C SER A 24 16.93 -24.19 10.46
N LYS A 25 17.96 -24.03 11.30
CA LYS A 25 17.84 -23.61 12.70
C LYS A 25 17.42 -22.15 12.84
N THR A 26 17.85 -21.30 11.92
CA THR A 26 17.57 -19.85 11.91
C THR A 26 16.35 -19.49 11.05
N ARG A 27 15.85 -20.42 10.23
CA ARG A 27 14.85 -20.16 9.18
C ARG A 27 15.29 -19.11 8.15
N ILE A 28 16.59 -18.92 8.00
CA ILE A 28 17.18 -18.08 6.95
C ILE A 28 17.43 -18.98 5.75
N ARG A 29 17.09 -18.52 4.53
CA ARG A 29 17.43 -19.27 3.32
C ARG A 29 18.94 -19.50 3.23
N THR A 30 19.33 -20.69 2.80
CA THR A 30 20.74 -21.10 2.60
C THR A 30 21.52 -20.11 1.74
N ASP A 31 20.89 -19.58 0.68
CA ASP A 31 21.48 -18.53 -0.18
C ASP A 31 21.89 -17.27 0.60
N PHE A 32 21.09 -16.85 1.58
CA PHE A 32 21.37 -15.67 2.40
C PHE A 32 22.41 -15.97 3.48
N VAL A 33 22.40 -17.16 4.08
CA VAL A 33 23.45 -17.59 5.01
C VAL A 33 24.80 -17.55 4.30
N LYS A 34 24.87 -18.14 3.10
CA LYS A 34 26.07 -18.10 2.25
C LYS A 34 26.47 -16.67 1.87
N ALA A 35 25.51 -15.84 1.43
CA ALA A 35 25.79 -14.46 1.09
C ALA A 35 26.31 -13.63 2.28
N LEU A 36 25.83 -13.92 3.49
CA LEU A 36 26.29 -13.27 4.71
C LEU A 36 27.74 -13.67 5.04
N GLU A 37 28.07 -14.96 4.95
CA GLU A 37 29.43 -15.47 5.16
C GLU A 37 30.42 -14.95 4.11
N ASP A 38 29.98 -14.84 2.85
CA ASP A 38 30.78 -14.33 1.73
C ASP A 38 30.90 -12.79 1.74
N GLY A 39 30.21 -12.08 2.65
CA GLY A 39 30.15 -10.61 2.67
C GLY A 39 29.45 -10.00 1.43
N ASN A 40 28.65 -10.79 0.71
CA ASN A 40 27.96 -10.36 -0.50
C ASN A 40 26.61 -9.71 -0.17
N PHE A 41 26.68 -8.48 0.34
CA PHE A 41 25.50 -7.71 0.76
C PHE A 41 24.52 -7.42 -0.39
N ALA A 42 24.95 -7.51 -1.65
CA ALA A 42 24.08 -7.30 -2.80
C ALA A 42 23.04 -8.41 -3.03
N LYS A 43 23.27 -9.60 -2.46
CA LYS A 43 22.30 -10.71 -2.48
C LYS A 43 21.40 -10.74 -1.26
N LEU A 44 21.70 -9.94 -0.23
CA LEU A 44 20.88 -9.85 0.96
C LEU A 44 19.65 -8.95 0.69
N PRO A 45 18.57 -9.11 1.47
CA PRO A 45 17.44 -8.18 1.45
C PRO A 45 17.84 -6.81 1.99
N ASP A 46 16.85 -5.95 2.23
CA ASP A 46 17.11 -4.64 2.84
C ASP A 46 17.87 -4.74 4.17
N GLN A 47 18.43 -3.61 4.58
CA GLN A 47 19.27 -3.53 5.78
C GLN A 47 18.54 -4.00 7.05
N VAL A 48 17.22 -3.79 7.13
CA VAL A 48 16.43 -4.13 8.32
C VAL A 48 16.32 -5.65 8.45
N PHE A 49 15.98 -6.34 7.36
CA PHE A 49 15.96 -7.80 7.33
C PHE A 49 17.35 -8.40 7.49
N ALA A 50 18.37 -7.83 6.85
CA ALA A 50 19.74 -8.31 6.97
C ALA A 50 20.27 -8.22 8.41
N ARG A 51 19.92 -7.16 9.16
CA ARG A 51 20.23 -7.07 10.60
C ARG A 51 19.54 -8.16 11.41
N GLY A 52 18.29 -8.49 11.08
CA GLY A 52 17.57 -9.60 11.69
C GLY A 52 18.25 -10.95 11.44
N PHE A 53 18.79 -11.16 10.23
CA PHE A 53 19.54 -12.37 9.89
C PHE A 53 20.82 -12.49 10.69
N VAL A 54 21.59 -11.40 10.80
CA VAL A 54 22.82 -11.34 11.61
C VAL A 54 22.52 -11.70 13.07
N ARG A 55 21.46 -11.12 13.64
CA ARG A 55 21.02 -11.40 15.00
C ARG A 55 20.67 -12.87 15.20
N SER A 56 19.84 -13.42 14.32
CA SER A 56 19.41 -14.82 14.40
C SER A 56 20.59 -15.79 14.22
N TYR A 57 21.54 -15.46 13.35
CA TYR A 57 22.74 -16.26 13.13
C TYR A 57 23.63 -16.20 14.38
N ALA A 58 23.96 -15.01 14.91
CA ALA A 58 24.71 -14.85 16.15
C ALA A 58 24.11 -15.67 17.31
N ARG A 59 22.78 -15.57 17.50
CA ARG A 59 22.04 -16.37 18.49
C ARG A 59 22.21 -17.87 18.28
N SER A 60 22.10 -18.36 17.04
CA SER A 60 22.24 -19.79 16.73
C SER A 60 23.65 -20.33 17.01
N LEU A 61 24.65 -19.45 16.90
CA LEU A 61 26.04 -19.73 17.25
C LEU A 61 26.37 -19.41 18.72
N GLY A 62 25.42 -18.93 19.53
CA GLY A 62 25.67 -18.54 20.92
C GLY A 62 26.67 -17.38 21.05
N LEU A 63 26.71 -16.50 20.05
CA LEU A 63 27.51 -15.28 20.04
C LEU A 63 26.69 -14.11 20.57
N ASP A 64 27.36 -13.03 21.00
CA ASP A 64 26.70 -11.79 21.39
C ASP A 64 26.01 -11.14 20.18
N GLU A 65 24.69 -10.93 20.31
CA GLU A 65 23.85 -10.41 19.22
C GLU A 65 24.21 -8.97 18.86
N GLU A 66 24.58 -8.17 19.86
CA GLU A 66 24.76 -6.74 19.73
C GLU A 66 26.14 -6.40 19.15
N ASP A 67 27.19 -7.12 19.56
CA ASP A 67 28.51 -7.08 18.92
C ASP A 67 28.42 -7.52 17.45
N ALA A 68 27.66 -8.58 17.16
CA ALA A 68 27.46 -9.05 15.79
C ALA A 68 26.77 -7.99 14.91
N ILE A 69 25.72 -7.33 15.42
CA ILE A 69 25.05 -6.23 14.70
C ILE A 69 25.99 -5.04 14.51
N HIS A 70 26.81 -4.70 15.52
CA HIS A 70 27.76 -3.61 15.43
C HIS A 70 28.82 -3.88 14.35
N ARG A 71 29.42 -5.07 14.32
CA ARG A 71 30.35 -5.50 13.25
C ARG A 71 29.69 -5.52 11.87
N PHE A 72 28.42 -5.91 11.80
CA PHE A 72 27.64 -5.83 10.56
C PHE A 72 27.45 -4.39 10.10
N ALA A 73 27.12 -3.45 11.00
CA ALA A 73 26.99 -2.05 10.65
C ALA A 73 28.30 -1.46 10.13
N GLN A 74 29.44 -1.84 10.71
CA GLN A 74 30.76 -1.40 10.24
C GLN A 74 31.13 -1.97 8.86
N SER A 75 30.83 -3.24 8.61
CA SER A 75 31.18 -3.90 7.34
C SER A 75 30.20 -3.60 6.20
N ALA A 76 28.90 -3.58 6.48
CA ALA A 76 27.83 -3.42 5.49
C ALA A 76 27.27 -2.00 5.40
N GLY A 77 27.51 -1.13 6.39
CA GLY A 77 26.92 0.22 6.44
C GLY A 77 27.17 1.02 5.17
N SER A 78 28.43 1.04 4.69
CA SER A 78 28.78 1.76 3.46
C SER A 78 28.08 1.25 2.19
N TYR A 79 27.67 -0.03 2.17
CA TYR A 79 26.92 -0.60 1.05
C TYR A 79 25.47 -0.10 1.05
N TYR A 80 24.79 -0.21 2.19
CA TYR A 80 23.40 0.21 2.32
C TYR A 80 23.25 1.73 2.21
N ASP A 81 24.16 2.52 2.78
CA ASP A 81 24.15 3.98 2.65
C ASP A 81 24.27 4.41 1.17
N LYS A 82 25.14 3.75 0.40
CA LYS A 82 25.27 4.00 -1.05
C LYS A 82 24.01 3.63 -1.83
N GLN A 83 23.29 2.58 -1.45
CA GLN A 83 22.03 2.20 -2.10
C GLN A 83 20.95 3.25 -1.85
N VAL A 84 20.79 3.67 -0.60
CA VAL A 84 19.82 4.71 -0.20
C VAL A 84 20.13 6.03 -0.90
N GLU A 85 21.40 6.44 -0.97
CA GLU A 85 21.79 7.67 -1.64
C GLU A 85 21.52 7.61 -3.15
N ARG A 86 21.83 6.48 -3.81
CA ARG A 86 21.50 6.29 -5.23
C ARG A 86 20.00 6.36 -5.49
N GLU A 87 19.19 5.79 -4.61
CA GLU A 87 17.73 5.84 -4.73
C GLU A 87 17.20 7.27 -4.56
N ARG A 88 17.70 8.01 -3.56
CA ARG A 88 17.39 9.43 -3.36
C ARG A 88 17.76 10.29 -4.56
N LEU A 89 18.93 10.05 -5.15
CA LEU A 89 19.38 10.76 -6.34
C LEU A 89 18.49 10.47 -7.55
N LYS A 90 18.06 9.22 -7.76
CA LYS A 90 17.12 8.87 -8.82
C LYS A 90 15.77 9.56 -8.66
N ILE A 91 15.26 9.64 -7.43
CA ILE A 91 14.01 10.34 -7.13
C ILE A 91 14.14 11.84 -7.46
N ARG A 92 15.22 12.49 -6.99
CA ARG A 92 15.49 13.90 -7.29
C ARG A 92 15.63 14.16 -8.79
N GLN A 93 16.36 13.31 -9.50
CA GLN A 93 16.51 13.42 -10.96
C GLN A 93 15.16 13.28 -11.68
N ALA A 94 14.33 12.31 -11.29
CA ALA A 94 13.00 12.14 -11.87
C ALA A 94 12.09 13.34 -11.60
N GLU A 95 12.16 13.95 -10.41
CA GLU A 95 11.43 15.17 -10.08
C GLU A 95 11.92 16.37 -10.92
N GLU A 96 13.23 16.54 -11.07
CA GLU A 96 13.80 17.60 -11.91
C GLU A 96 13.41 17.43 -13.38
N GLU A 97 13.43 16.21 -13.90
CA GLU A 97 12.99 15.91 -15.27
C GLU A 97 11.50 16.22 -15.45
N ARG A 98 10.64 15.82 -14.50
CA ARG A 98 9.21 16.18 -14.51
C ARG A 98 9.01 17.69 -14.50
N LYS A 99 9.75 18.43 -13.67
CA LYS A 99 9.69 19.90 -13.59
C LYS A 99 10.16 20.55 -14.89
N ARG A 100 11.26 20.05 -15.49
CA ARG A 100 11.76 20.52 -16.79
C ARG A 100 10.74 20.28 -17.90
N GLN A 101 10.11 19.11 -17.92
CA GLN A 101 9.06 18.77 -18.88
C GLN A 101 7.83 19.67 -18.70
N ALA A 102 7.38 19.90 -17.45
CA ALA A 102 6.28 20.82 -17.17
C ALA A 102 6.59 22.25 -17.61
N ASN A 103 7.80 22.75 -17.33
CA ASN A 103 8.22 24.08 -17.76
C ASN A 103 8.30 24.19 -19.30
N ARG A 104 8.84 23.18 -19.99
CA ARG A 104 8.84 23.14 -21.47
C ARG A 104 7.42 23.16 -22.04
N LYS A 105 6.49 22.41 -21.45
CA LYS A 105 5.08 22.42 -21.85
C LYS A 105 4.44 23.78 -21.62
N ALA A 106 4.68 24.42 -20.48
CA ALA A 106 4.18 25.76 -20.17
C ALA A 106 4.70 26.82 -21.16
N VAL A 107 6.00 26.78 -21.48
CA VAL A 107 6.60 27.68 -22.49
C VAL A 107 5.98 27.43 -23.88
N ALA A 108 5.81 26.18 -24.30
CA ALA A 108 5.18 25.85 -25.58
C ALA A 108 3.73 26.36 -25.66
N ILE A 109 2.96 26.22 -24.57
CA ILE A 109 1.60 26.76 -24.46
C ILE A 109 1.61 28.28 -24.56
N ALA A 110 2.50 28.96 -23.84
CA ALA A 110 2.61 30.43 -23.87
C ALA A 110 2.97 30.94 -25.28
N ILE A 111 3.89 30.27 -25.98
CA ILE A 111 4.23 30.58 -27.38
C ILE A 111 3.02 30.37 -28.29
N GLY A 112 2.29 29.26 -28.14
CA GLY A 112 1.08 28.99 -28.90
C GLY A 112 0.01 30.07 -28.71
N ILE A 113 -0.21 30.52 -27.47
CA ILE A 113 -1.13 31.64 -27.15
C ILE A 113 -0.66 32.94 -27.80
N ALA A 114 0.64 33.25 -27.74
CA ALA A 114 1.19 34.47 -28.35
C ALA A 114 1.01 34.48 -29.88
N ILE A 115 1.24 33.34 -30.55
CA ILE A 115 1.02 33.20 -32.00
C ILE A 115 -0.47 33.35 -32.34
N LEU A 116 -1.36 32.71 -31.59
CA LEU A 116 -2.81 32.84 -31.78
C LEU A 116 -3.29 34.29 -31.59
N ALA A 117 -2.79 34.99 -30.58
CA ALA A 117 -3.10 36.39 -30.35
C ALA A 117 -2.60 37.28 -31.50
N LEU A 118 -1.40 37.02 -32.03
CA LEU A 118 -0.86 37.73 -33.19
C LEU A 118 -1.71 37.52 -34.44
N ILE A 119 -2.10 36.28 -34.74
CA ILE A 119 -2.99 35.96 -35.87
C ILE A 119 -4.34 36.67 -35.72
N PHE A 120 -4.90 36.68 -34.51
CA PHE A 120 -6.17 37.36 -34.22
C PHE A 120 -6.06 38.87 -34.50
N LEU A 121 -4.99 39.53 -34.05
CA LEU A 121 -4.76 40.95 -34.30
C LEU A 121 -4.66 41.28 -35.81
N LEU A 122 -3.93 40.46 -36.58
CA LEU A 122 -3.80 40.64 -38.03
C LEU A 122 -5.12 40.40 -38.78
N SER A 123 -5.95 39.44 -38.32
CA SER A 123 -7.26 39.16 -38.91
C SER A 123 -8.29 40.30 -38.72
N ARG A 124 -8.17 41.03 -37.61
CA ARG A 124 -9.01 42.20 -37.31
C ARG A 124 -8.79 43.32 -38.32
N GLU A 125 -7.55 43.49 -38.81
CA GLU A 125 -7.21 44.52 -39.78
C GLU A 125 -7.73 44.20 -41.18
N GLN A 126 -7.70 42.93 -41.62
CA GLN A 126 -8.23 42.54 -42.94
C GLN A 126 -9.76 42.66 -43.05
N SER A 127 -10.48 42.64 -41.93
CA SER A 127 -11.93 42.84 -41.88
C SER A 127 -12.35 44.27 -42.28
N SER A 128 -11.42 45.22 -42.27
CA SER A 128 -11.67 46.63 -42.63
C SER A 128 -11.58 46.92 -44.14
N LEU A 129 -11.02 46.00 -44.96
CA LEU A 129 -10.80 46.23 -46.40
C LEU A 129 -11.72 45.42 -47.33
N LEU A 130 -12.56 44.52 -46.81
CA LEU A 130 -13.52 43.74 -47.62
C LEU A 130 -14.97 44.26 -47.58
N VAL A 131 -15.26 45.32 -46.83
CA VAL A 131 -16.61 45.93 -46.77
C VAL A 131 -16.81 47.07 -47.79
N HIS A 132 -15.78 47.46 -48.57
CA HIS A 132 -15.85 48.59 -49.52
C HIS A 132 -15.87 48.21 -51.02
N ARG A 133 -16.16 46.95 -51.36
CA ARG A 133 -16.37 46.52 -52.76
C ARG A 133 -17.68 45.74 -52.93
N SER A 134 -18.80 46.34 -52.54
CA SER A 134 -20.13 45.95 -53.03
C SER A 134 -21.10 47.12 -52.90
N SER A 135 -20.93 48.08 -53.79
CA SER A 135 -21.98 49.03 -54.17
C SER A 135 -21.65 49.56 -55.57
N SER A 136 -22.15 48.85 -56.58
CA SER A 136 -22.46 49.47 -57.87
C SER A 136 -23.90 49.08 -58.18
N ASP A 137 -24.78 50.06 -57.97
CA ASP A 137 -26.21 50.01 -58.19
C ASP A 137 -26.57 49.77 -59.67
N LEU A 138 -27.73 49.13 -59.84
CA LEU A 138 -28.47 48.98 -61.09
C LEU A 138 -29.02 50.34 -61.60
N PRO A 139 -29.53 50.41 -62.85
CA PRO A 139 -31.00 50.33 -62.96
C PRO A 139 -31.52 49.62 -64.22
N SER A 140 -32.68 48.97 -64.11
CA SER A 140 -33.92 49.41 -64.76
C SER A 140 -34.95 48.28 -64.92
N SER A 141 -36.18 48.63 -64.56
CA SER A 141 -37.44 47.89 -64.70
C SER A 141 -37.71 47.37 -66.12
N GLY A 142 -38.21 46.13 -66.17
CA GLY A 142 -38.87 45.53 -67.33
C GLY A 142 -40.04 44.65 -66.89
N SER A 143 -41.24 45.21 -67.01
CA SER A 143 -42.55 44.64 -66.69
C SER A 143 -42.87 43.32 -67.44
N LYS A 144 -43.45 42.33 -66.75
CA LYS A 144 -44.74 41.73 -67.19
C LYS A 144 -45.44 40.90 -66.13
N ARG A 145 -46.72 41.23 -66.03
CA ARG A 145 -47.85 40.72 -65.23
C ARG A 145 -48.30 39.32 -65.75
N THR A 146 -48.91 38.49 -64.89
CA THR A 146 -50.31 37.99 -65.02
C THR A 146 -50.53 36.58 -64.42
N THR A 147 -51.48 36.54 -63.47
CA THR A 147 -52.45 35.49 -63.05
C THR A 147 -52.06 34.22 -62.28
N ALA A 148 -52.75 34.06 -61.14
CA ALA A 148 -53.01 32.86 -60.30
C ALA A 148 -54.11 31.95 -60.93
N PRO A 149 -54.69 30.90 -60.28
CA PRO A 149 -54.43 30.29 -58.96
C PRO A 149 -54.50 28.73 -58.91
N ALA A 150 -54.33 28.20 -57.68
CA ALA A 150 -54.96 27.00 -57.09
C ALA A 150 -54.19 25.65 -57.04
N PRO A 151 -54.40 24.85 -55.96
CA PRO A 151 -53.47 23.85 -55.45
C PRO A 151 -53.90 22.41 -55.77
N GLU A 152 -52.97 21.47 -55.77
CA GLU A 152 -53.31 20.04 -55.78
C GLU A 152 -52.38 19.24 -54.86
N SER A 153 -53.04 18.55 -53.94
CA SER A 153 -52.53 17.63 -52.93
C SER A 153 -52.38 16.23 -53.51
N GLN A 154 -51.37 15.48 -53.08
CA GLN A 154 -51.36 14.00 -52.94
C GLN A 154 -50.12 13.67 -52.08
N ASP A 155 -50.27 13.13 -50.86
CA ASP A 155 -50.39 11.68 -50.54
C ASP A 155 -49.29 10.85 -51.22
N ALA A 156 -48.49 9.99 -50.60
CA ALA A 156 -48.42 9.41 -49.26
C ALA A 156 -47.02 8.73 -49.12
N PRO A 157 -46.67 8.09 -47.97
CA PRO A 157 -45.30 7.80 -47.55
C PRO A 157 -44.83 6.37 -47.90
N LEU A 158 -43.52 6.12 -47.83
CA LEU A 158 -42.96 4.76 -47.73
C LEU A 158 -41.90 4.70 -46.63
N SER A 159 -42.29 4.07 -45.52
CA SER A 159 -41.38 3.41 -44.58
C SER A 159 -40.88 2.11 -45.19
N HIS A 160 -39.60 1.80 -45.00
CA HIS A 160 -39.14 0.42 -44.84
C HIS A 160 -38.10 0.38 -43.72
N GLN A 161 -38.51 -0.19 -42.59
CA GLN A 161 -37.63 -0.96 -41.72
C GLN A 161 -37.67 -2.42 -42.20
N THR A 162 -36.52 -3.09 -42.25
CA THR A 162 -36.31 -4.53 -41.96
C THR A 162 -34.79 -4.66 -41.81
N GLU A 163 -34.24 -4.71 -40.58
CA GLU A 163 -34.04 -5.93 -39.78
C GLU A 163 -33.12 -6.95 -40.45
N THR A 164 -31.90 -7.11 -39.92
CA THR A 164 -31.17 -8.40 -39.91
C THR A 164 -30.06 -8.38 -38.84
N VAL A 165 -30.34 -9.12 -37.78
CA VAL A 165 -29.45 -9.88 -36.86
C VAL A 165 -30.11 -11.29 -36.84
N PRO A 166 -29.48 -12.45 -36.52
CA PRO A 166 -28.12 -12.77 -36.08
C PRO A 166 -27.48 -13.99 -36.79
N GLN A 167 -26.29 -14.36 -36.30
CA GLN A 167 -25.92 -15.72 -35.85
C GLN A 167 -24.83 -16.42 -36.66
N ASP A 168 -23.63 -16.55 -36.06
CA ASP A 168 -23.00 -17.88 -36.00
C ASP A 168 -22.03 -18.02 -34.80
N GLN A 169 -22.35 -19.02 -33.98
CA GLN A 169 -21.60 -19.71 -32.93
C GLN A 169 -22.14 -21.15 -33.08
N PRO A 170 -21.38 -22.25 -32.95
CA PRO A 170 -20.56 -22.51 -31.75
C PRO A 170 -19.33 -23.44 -31.97
N ALA A 171 -18.48 -23.58 -30.96
CA ALA A 171 -18.02 -24.90 -30.47
C ALA A 171 -17.10 -24.73 -29.24
N PRO A 172 -17.50 -25.25 -28.07
CA PRO A 172 -16.62 -25.53 -26.95
C PRO A 172 -16.04 -26.94 -27.11
N ASN A 173 -14.78 -27.16 -26.73
CA ASN A 173 -14.27 -28.51 -26.55
C ASN A 173 -13.61 -28.67 -25.19
N THR A 174 -14.29 -29.43 -24.35
CA THR A 174 -13.83 -30.09 -23.13
C THR A 174 -12.74 -31.12 -23.42
N LYS A 175 -11.70 -31.17 -22.59
CA LYS A 175 -11.17 -32.47 -22.11
C LYS A 175 -10.55 -32.35 -20.71
N PRO A 176 -10.90 -33.26 -19.77
CA PRO A 176 -10.28 -33.42 -18.47
C PRO A 176 -9.19 -34.52 -18.46
N SER A 177 -8.47 -34.60 -17.32
CA SER A 177 -7.66 -35.75 -16.85
C SER A 177 -6.24 -35.88 -17.42
N GLU A 178 -5.22 -35.73 -16.56
CA GLU A 178 -4.30 -36.85 -16.22
C GLU A 178 -3.45 -36.54 -14.98
N ALA A 179 -3.67 -37.31 -13.92
CA ALA A 179 -2.64 -37.62 -12.93
C ALA A 179 -1.98 -38.94 -13.36
N PRO A 180 -0.67 -39.13 -13.17
CA PRO A 180 -0.11 -40.46 -13.00
C PRO A 180 0.04 -40.75 -11.51
N VAL A 181 -0.71 -41.76 -11.06
CA VAL A 181 -0.44 -42.55 -9.86
C VAL A 181 0.39 -43.76 -10.30
N VAL A 182 1.61 -43.92 -9.77
CA VAL A 182 2.30 -45.22 -9.58
C VAL A 182 3.21 -45.00 -8.35
N SER A 183 2.89 -45.43 -7.12
CA SER A 183 2.67 -46.78 -6.59
C SER A 183 3.94 -47.65 -6.53
N ALA A 184 4.63 -47.60 -5.38
CA ALA A 184 5.38 -48.68 -4.71
C ALA A 184 5.94 -48.09 -3.39
N LYS A 185 5.83 -48.67 -2.20
CA LYS A 185 5.28 -49.93 -1.73
C LYS A 185 5.12 -49.80 -0.20
N VAL A 186 4.00 -50.31 0.31
CA VAL A 186 3.72 -50.56 1.73
C VAL A 186 4.73 -51.57 2.29
N SER A 187 5.22 -51.31 3.51
CA SER A 187 5.53 -52.36 4.49
C SER A 187 5.27 -51.82 5.89
N VAL A 188 4.06 -52.04 6.39
CA VAL A 188 3.75 -52.09 7.82
C VAL A 188 4.23 -53.44 8.33
N GLY A 189 5.03 -53.41 9.39
CA GLY A 189 5.43 -54.57 10.18
C GLY A 189 5.29 -54.18 11.65
N ASP A 190 4.10 -54.46 12.17
CA ASP A 190 3.73 -54.48 13.58
C ASP A 190 4.58 -55.55 14.30
N ASN A 191 5.23 -55.23 15.43
CA ASN A 191 5.34 -56.14 16.59
C ASN A 191 6.00 -55.45 17.82
N VAL A 192 5.14 -55.13 18.80
CA VAL A 192 5.18 -55.48 20.24
C VAL A 192 6.52 -55.43 21.01
N GLU A 193 6.50 -54.58 22.06
CA GLU A 193 7.23 -54.53 23.36
C GLU A 193 7.47 -55.90 24.06
N PRO A 194 7.97 -56.01 25.32
CA PRO A 194 8.74 -55.12 26.22
C PRO A 194 9.97 -55.83 26.86
N VAL A 195 10.86 -55.11 27.56
CA VAL A 195 11.54 -55.56 28.81
C VAL A 195 12.38 -54.39 29.39
N THR A 196 11.95 -53.79 30.50
CA THR A 196 12.42 -53.94 31.91
C THR A 196 13.35 -52.82 32.40
N SER A 197 12.84 -52.12 33.42
CA SER A 197 13.47 -51.18 34.38
C SER A 197 14.54 -51.89 35.26
N PRO A 198 15.29 -51.24 36.21
CA PRO A 198 14.69 -50.49 37.34
C PRO A 198 15.54 -49.41 38.09
N VAL A 199 14.87 -48.80 39.10
CA VAL A 199 15.36 -48.15 40.35
C VAL A 199 16.00 -46.75 40.20
N SER A 200 15.40 -45.64 40.67
CA SER A 200 14.97 -45.20 42.03
C SER A 200 16.08 -44.51 42.83
N THR A 201 15.91 -43.19 43.04
CA THR A 201 16.22 -42.52 44.31
C THR A 201 15.23 -41.36 44.52
N ALA A 202 14.55 -41.37 45.66
CA ALA A 202 13.64 -40.35 46.15
C ALA A 202 14.36 -39.36 47.10
N SER A 203 13.65 -38.28 47.45
CA SER A 203 13.94 -37.22 48.45
C SER A 203 14.77 -36.03 47.92
N ALA A 204 14.46 -34.76 48.17
CA ALA A 204 13.63 -34.15 49.22
C ALA A 204 13.06 -32.78 48.79
N VAL A 205 11.97 -32.40 49.45
CA VAL A 205 11.31 -31.07 49.46
C VAL A 205 12.15 -30.08 50.30
N PRO A 206 12.19 -28.79 49.95
CA PRO A 206 11.62 -27.80 50.88
C PRO A 206 10.82 -26.67 50.18
N LYS A 207 9.78 -26.20 50.87
CA LYS A 207 9.03 -24.93 50.70
C LYS A 207 9.04 -24.24 52.08
N PRO A 208 8.63 -22.97 52.26
CA PRO A 208 8.64 -21.80 51.37
C PRO A 208 9.22 -20.53 52.06
N VAL A 209 9.55 -19.48 51.31
CA VAL A 209 9.78 -18.12 51.86
C VAL A 209 8.85 -17.13 51.16
N ALA A 210 8.16 -16.32 51.97
CA ALA A 210 7.17 -15.31 51.62
C ALA A 210 7.75 -14.09 50.87
N PRO A 211 6.89 -13.20 50.34
CA PRO A 211 6.64 -11.98 51.12
C PRO A 211 5.15 -11.62 51.27
N ALA A 212 4.89 -10.91 52.38
CA ALA A 212 3.61 -10.45 52.89
C ALA A 212 3.07 -9.20 52.15
N PRO A 213 1.76 -8.90 52.29
CA PRO A 213 1.01 -7.89 51.53
C PRO A 213 0.94 -6.53 52.24
N SER A 214 0.75 -5.47 51.46
CA SER A 214 0.29 -4.17 51.98
C SER A 214 -1.13 -3.90 51.48
N SER A 215 -2.10 -4.03 52.37
CA SER A 215 -3.44 -3.47 52.25
C SER A 215 -3.51 -2.14 53.01
N LEU A 216 -4.05 -1.11 52.39
CA LEU A 216 -4.71 -0.02 53.10
C LEU A 216 -6.10 0.12 52.47
N ALA A 217 -7.09 -0.36 53.22
CA ALA A 217 -8.49 -0.12 52.97
C ALA A 217 -8.84 1.31 53.41
N THR A 218 -9.78 1.93 52.70
CA THR A 218 -10.65 2.95 53.29
C THR A 218 -12.05 2.71 52.76
N ASP A 219 -12.98 2.69 53.70
CA ASP A 219 -14.40 2.35 53.61
C ASP A 219 -15.19 3.17 52.56
N GLY A 220 -16.28 2.57 52.06
CA GLY A 220 -17.35 3.26 51.30
C GLY A 220 -18.23 4.16 52.20
N PRO A 221 -19.50 4.50 51.84
CA PRO A 221 -20.33 4.00 50.74
C PRO A 221 -21.18 5.11 50.02
N LEU A 222 -22.12 4.63 49.19
CA LEU A 222 -23.34 5.30 48.67
C LEU A 222 -23.25 6.20 47.42
N GLY A 223 -24.00 5.75 46.39
CA GLY A 223 -25.07 6.56 45.79
C GLY A 223 -24.65 7.56 44.70
N GLY A 224 -25.02 7.27 43.46
CA GLY A 224 -24.96 8.27 42.41
C GLY A 224 -25.16 7.70 41.02
N ILE A 225 -26.42 7.62 40.59
CA ILE A 225 -26.80 7.77 39.19
C ILE A 225 -26.07 8.96 38.54
N SER A 226 -25.49 8.76 37.36
CA SER A 226 -25.09 9.83 36.45
C SER A 226 -25.21 9.23 35.04
N LEU A 227 -26.40 9.27 34.42
CA LEU A 227 -26.91 10.35 33.59
C LEU A 227 -25.90 10.83 32.55
N GLU A 228 -26.41 10.87 31.32
CA GLU A 228 -25.77 11.32 30.09
C GLU A 228 -24.86 12.53 30.27
N GLY A 229 -23.71 12.46 29.61
CA GLY A 229 -22.81 13.57 29.44
C GLY A 229 -22.10 13.43 28.10
N SER A 230 -22.77 13.85 27.03
CA SER A 230 -22.12 14.27 25.78
C SER A 230 -21.15 15.41 26.11
N GLY A 231 -19.93 15.06 26.47
CA GLY A 231 -18.82 15.99 26.63
C GLY A 231 -18.05 16.09 25.33
N THR A 232 -18.51 16.91 24.38
CA THR A 232 -17.61 17.54 23.41
C THR A 232 -16.73 18.50 24.20
N THR A 233 -15.57 18.01 24.65
CA THR A 233 -14.49 18.86 25.14
C THR A 233 -14.01 19.70 23.97
N GLU A 234 -14.40 20.97 23.92
CA GLU A 234 -13.98 21.95 22.93
C GLU A 234 -12.45 22.06 22.92
N GLY A 235 -11.81 21.33 22.00
CA GLY A 235 -10.35 21.34 21.84
C GLY A 235 -9.73 19.98 21.53
N GLN A 236 -10.44 18.87 21.74
CA GLN A 236 -9.91 17.53 21.44
C GLN A 236 -10.47 17.00 20.12
N LEU A 237 -9.58 16.59 19.22
CA LEU A 237 -9.91 15.94 17.96
C LEU A 237 -10.15 14.44 18.26
N ALA A 238 -11.37 13.96 18.05
CA ALA A 238 -11.73 12.55 18.16
C ALA A 238 -11.94 11.99 16.75
N LEU A 239 -11.15 10.98 16.39
CA LEU A 239 -11.27 10.26 15.14
C LEU A 239 -11.79 8.86 15.40
N ASP A 240 -12.97 8.59 14.86
CA ASP A 240 -13.63 7.28 14.90
C ASP A 240 -13.48 6.60 13.54
N LEU A 241 -12.97 5.37 13.53
CA LEU A 241 -12.95 4.51 12.34
C LEU A 241 -13.83 3.30 12.57
N GLU A 242 -14.73 3.02 11.63
CA GLU A 242 -15.51 1.80 11.54
C GLU A 242 -15.09 1.01 10.31
N ALA A 243 -14.66 -0.24 10.49
CA ALA A 243 -14.30 -1.11 9.40
C ALA A 243 -15.54 -1.77 8.78
N ILE A 244 -15.76 -1.58 7.48
CA ILE A 244 -16.74 -2.33 6.69
C ILE A 244 -16.12 -3.64 6.19
N GLU A 245 -14.82 -3.61 5.91
CA GLU A 245 -14.01 -4.74 5.46
C GLU A 245 -12.75 -4.83 6.32
N LEU A 246 -12.06 -5.97 6.29
CA LEU A 246 -10.79 -6.13 7.00
C LEU A 246 -9.79 -5.05 6.54
N SER A 247 -9.32 -4.22 7.47
CA SER A 247 -8.41 -3.13 7.16
C SER A 247 -7.33 -2.99 8.23
N TRP A 248 -6.07 -3.01 7.78
CA TRP A 248 -4.93 -2.64 8.61
C TRP A 248 -4.84 -1.12 8.66
N VAL A 249 -4.72 -0.57 9.86
CA VAL A 249 -4.68 0.87 10.12
C VAL A 249 -3.40 1.18 10.88
N VAL A 250 -2.63 2.13 10.38
CA VAL A 250 -1.54 2.76 11.11
C VAL A 250 -1.92 4.21 11.35
N ILE A 251 -1.94 4.63 12.61
CA ILE A 251 -2.29 5.99 12.99
C ILE A 251 -1.18 6.61 13.83
N GLN A 252 -0.84 7.84 13.51
CA GLN A 252 0.08 8.66 14.28
C GLN A 252 -0.66 9.90 14.79
N ILE A 253 -0.65 10.09 16.11
CA ILE A 253 -1.38 11.16 16.79
C ILE A 253 -0.37 12.23 17.21
N ASP A 254 -0.59 13.48 16.80
CA ASP A 254 0.18 14.67 17.23
C ASP A 254 1.72 14.51 17.11
N GLY A 255 2.17 13.76 16.10
CA GLY A 255 3.60 13.49 15.87
C GLY A 255 4.22 12.44 16.80
N GLY A 256 3.42 11.77 17.64
CA GLY A 256 3.85 10.67 18.51
C GLY A 256 4.25 9.39 17.76
N SER A 257 4.42 8.29 18.49
CA SER A 257 4.74 6.98 17.89
C SER A 257 3.55 6.43 17.08
N PRO A 258 3.77 5.88 15.87
CA PRO A 258 2.73 5.19 15.12
C PRO A 258 2.14 4.03 15.91
N GLN A 259 0.81 3.91 15.91
CA GLN A 259 0.07 2.80 16.46
C GLN A 259 -0.53 1.99 15.31
N GLU A 260 -0.39 0.67 15.37
CA GLU A 260 -0.95 -0.24 14.37
C GLU A 260 -2.14 -1.00 14.95
N ALA A 261 -3.21 -1.10 14.18
CA ALA A 261 -4.40 -1.86 14.51
C ALA A 261 -4.90 -2.62 13.28
N LEU A 262 -5.43 -3.82 13.47
CA LEU A 262 -6.12 -4.56 12.42
C LEU A 262 -7.60 -4.58 12.75
N LEU A 263 -8.41 -3.82 12.01
CA LEU A 263 -9.84 -3.72 12.22
C LEU A 263 -10.58 -4.76 11.38
N ARG A 264 -11.42 -5.57 12.02
CA ARG A 264 -12.30 -6.53 11.36
C ARG A 264 -13.62 -5.86 10.93
N PRO A 265 -14.35 -6.43 9.97
CA PRO A 265 -15.68 -5.93 9.59
C PRO A 265 -16.60 -5.76 10.81
N GLY A 266 -17.18 -4.57 10.99
CA GLY A 266 -18.03 -4.17 12.11
C GLY A 266 -17.28 -3.65 13.34
N GLU A 267 -15.95 -3.74 13.37
CA GLU A 267 -15.12 -3.24 14.49
C GLU A 267 -14.94 -1.73 14.39
N LYS A 268 -15.02 -1.06 15.55
CA LYS A 268 -14.83 0.39 15.68
C LYS A 268 -13.63 0.70 16.56
N ALA A 269 -12.85 1.68 16.16
CA ALA A 269 -11.74 2.18 16.94
C ALA A 269 -11.76 3.71 16.99
N THR A 270 -11.48 4.25 18.18
CA THR A 270 -11.53 5.68 18.48
C THR A 270 -10.18 6.14 18.97
N TRP A 271 -9.66 7.20 18.36
CA TRP A 271 -8.42 7.86 18.79
C TRP A 271 -8.69 9.32 19.13
N LYS A 272 -8.00 9.80 20.16
CA LYS A 272 -8.11 11.18 20.63
C LYS A 272 -6.76 11.87 20.48
N GLY A 273 -6.76 13.05 19.87
CA GLY A 273 -5.60 13.89 19.62
C GLY A 273 -5.96 15.37 19.77
N GLN A 274 -4.99 16.27 19.61
CA GLN A 274 -5.17 17.70 19.79
C GLN A 274 -5.00 18.47 18.48
N ASP A 275 -3.98 18.13 17.70
CA ASP A 275 -3.55 18.91 16.53
C ASP A 275 -3.85 18.20 15.21
N GLN A 276 -3.37 16.96 15.06
CA GLN A 276 -3.50 16.21 13.80
C GLN A 276 -3.36 14.69 13.95
N PHE A 277 -3.99 13.98 13.02
CA PHE A 277 -3.79 12.56 12.79
C PHE A 277 -3.14 12.34 11.43
N ILE A 278 -2.14 11.46 11.37
CA ILE A 278 -1.60 10.91 10.12
C ILE A 278 -2.00 9.45 10.05
N LEU A 279 -2.73 9.08 9.00
CA LEU A 279 -3.27 7.74 8.83
C LEU A 279 -2.71 7.06 7.59
N THR A 280 -2.46 5.76 7.74
CA THR A 280 -2.23 4.83 6.65
C THR A 280 -3.23 3.68 6.77
N LEU A 281 -3.99 3.45 5.70
CA LEU A 281 -5.04 2.44 5.61
C LEU A 281 -4.63 1.40 4.57
N GLY A 282 -4.59 0.13 4.95
CA GLY A 282 -4.33 -1.01 4.06
C GLY A 282 -5.49 -1.26 3.08
N ASN A 283 -6.72 -0.98 3.51
CA ASN A 283 -7.92 -0.97 2.67
C ASN A 283 -8.69 0.33 2.88
N ALA A 284 -8.49 1.29 1.98
CA ALA A 284 -8.99 2.67 2.08
C ALA A 284 -10.50 2.79 1.87
N GLY A 285 -11.10 1.94 1.02
CA GLY A 285 -12.55 1.88 0.84
C GLY A 285 -13.27 0.97 1.84
N GLY A 286 -12.51 0.17 2.59
CA GLY A 286 -13.03 -0.74 3.61
C GLY A 286 -13.28 -0.11 4.98
N VAL A 287 -13.10 1.21 5.13
CA VAL A 287 -13.28 1.93 6.40
C VAL A 287 -14.13 3.18 6.21
N LYS A 288 -15.00 3.45 7.19
CA LYS A 288 -15.68 4.74 7.36
C LYS A 288 -14.97 5.51 8.47
N ALA A 289 -14.71 6.79 8.25
CA ALA A 289 -14.17 7.66 9.26
C ALA A 289 -15.18 8.74 9.66
N GLU A 290 -15.19 9.07 10.94
CA GLU A 290 -15.90 10.22 11.48
C GLU A 290 -14.92 11.04 12.33
N LEU A 291 -14.88 12.35 12.09
CA LEU A 291 -14.04 13.27 12.86
C LEU A 291 -14.97 14.15 13.69
N ASN A 292 -14.91 14.04 15.01
CA ASN A 292 -15.81 14.72 15.95
C ASN A 292 -17.30 14.51 15.57
N GLY A 293 -17.66 13.28 15.20
CA GLY A 293 -19.01 12.92 14.75
C GLY A 293 -19.39 13.41 13.35
N LYS A 294 -18.47 14.02 12.59
CA LYS A 294 -18.69 14.40 11.18
C LYS A 294 -18.13 13.33 10.25
N PRO A 295 -18.97 12.69 9.41
CA PRO A 295 -18.50 11.68 8.48
C PRO A 295 -17.52 12.26 7.45
N GLN A 296 -16.42 11.56 7.24
CA GLN A 296 -15.40 11.91 6.26
C GLN A 296 -15.69 11.22 4.92
N LYS A 297 -15.16 11.81 3.85
CA LYS A 297 -15.22 11.18 2.52
C LYS A 297 -14.41 9.88 2.52
N PRO A 298 -14.79 8.88 1.69
CA PRO A 298 -13.98 7.68 1.52
C PRO A 298 -12.54 8.04 1.11
N PHE A 299 -11.56 7.39 1.74
CA PHE A 299 -10.14 7.68 1.50
C PHE A 299 -9.60 7.03 0.22
N GLY A 300 -10.40 6.19 -0.44
CA GLY A 300 -10.06 5.56 -1.70
C GLY A 300 -10.98 4.40 -2.06
N PRO A 301 -10.69 3.67 -3.15
CA PRO A 301 -11.40 2.45 -3.53
C PRO A 301 -11.17 1.31 -2.52
N SER A 302 -12.11 0.35 -2.45
CA SER A 302 -11.90 -0.88 -1.68
C SER A 302 -10.70 -1.67 -2.22
N GLY A 303 -9.95 -2.29 -1.31
CA GLY A 303 -8.74 -3.08 -1.58
C GLY A 303 -7.50 -2.26 -1.94
N LYS A 304 -7.58 -0.92 -1.94
CA LYS A 304 -6.43 -0.05 -2.21
C LYS A 304 -5.86 0.54 -0.93
N VAL A 305 -4.53 0.61 -0.86
CA VAL A 305 -3.81 1.23 0.26
C VAL A 305 -3.84 2.75 0.07
N ALA A 306 -4.20 3.49 1.12
CA ALA A 306 -4.05 4.94 1.18
C ALA A 306 -3.06 5.29 2.31
N ARG A 307 -2.08 6.14 2.02
CA ARG A 307 -0.98 6.48 2.93
C ARG A 307 -0.97 7.98 3.20
N ASP A 308 -0.38 8.36 4.32
CA ASP A 308 -0.12 9.76 4.68
C ASP A 308 -1.36 10.65 4.64
N ILE A 309 -2.52 10.09 5.02
CA ILE A 309 -3.77 10.82 5.11
C ILE A 309 -3.67 11.71 6.33
N VAL A 310 -3.55 13.02 6.11
CA VAL A 310 -3.45 13.99 7.19
C VAL A 310 -4.83 14.57 7.49
N ILE A 311 -5.32 14.33 8.71
CA ILE A 311 -6.55 14.91 9.23
C ILE A 311 -6.17 15.92 10.30
N LYS A 312 -6.55 17.18 10.10
CA LYS A 312 -6.27 18.30 11.02
C LYS A 312 -7.57 18.88 11.54
N ARG A 313 -7.44 19.68 12.61
CA ARG A 313 -8.53 20.51 13.15
C ARG A 313 -9.20 21.39 12.09
#